data_AF-A0AAN8UDA9-F1
#
_entry.id   AF-A0AAN8UDA9-F1
#
_cell.length_a   1.000
_cell.length_b   1.000
_cell.length_c   1.000
_cell.angle_alpha   90.00
_cell.angle_beta   90.00
_cell.angle_gamma   90.00
#
_symmetry.space_group_name_H-M   'P 1'
#
loop_
_entity.id
_entity.type
_entity.pdbx_description
1 polymer ?
#
loop_
_entity_poly.entity_id
_entity_poly.type
_entity_poly.pdbx_seq_one_letter_code
_entity_poly.pdbx_strand_id
1 'polypeptide(L)'
;MAARCNFWLPKKKRFCSNVLLRDSQFCGNHTQRSDGQWVPCPIHPSHSVLEENLQSHLKRCPFFKQAQSLSIQPFYQEGVNAGKEEEEGGQNFSSEMKRNAVHGMTLFEFSQLINKIKSIHASICSDIGDSFKIPQACDIWTNRQVDRGLPFQEKHVMQQASILGNLEEFGVLKSCGDDAVSGTLKSEASGDADDVPSVVEFGAGRGYLTQVLADCYRIKKILLVERKSYKLKADRSLRQKESVTLERLRIDIEDLKLNAVESLQGVPYLAIGKHLCGPATDMTLRCCISKQCNQHNDAPSDSTCRLIGLAIATCCHHLCQWKHYINKRYMLDLGISKDDFNAMTWLTSWAVDADHGSDLCGTGSIDLQIRENEHVESDPNTYDVKNMVKNMKAVDRAVVGLMCKDIIDVGRFVWLKEHGLECELVKYVPSNISPENRLLVARQKS
;
A
#
# COMPACT_ATOMS: atom_id res chain seq x y z
N MET A 1 30.21 37.93 -16.33
CA MET A 1 29.13 37.14 -15.66
C MET A 1 28.32 36.44 -16.74
N ALA A 2 28.05 35.14 -16.60
CA ALA A 2 27.18 34.43 -17.55
C ALA A 2 25.75 34.99 -17.45
N ALA A 3 25.18 35.39 -18.58
CA ALA A 3 23.81 35.88 -18.63
C ALA A 3 22.82 34.78 -18.23
N ARG A 4 21.79 35.15 -17.46
CA ARG A 4 20.83 34.22 -16.82
C ARG A 4 19.48 34.26 -17.53
N CYS A 5 18.74 33.17 -17.44
CA CYS A 5 17.42 33.01 -18.03
C CYS A 5 16.38 34.02 -17.51
N ASN A 6 15.69 34.70 -18.43
CA ASN A 6 14.66 35.69 -18.14
C ASN A 6 13.29 35.09 -17.71
N PHE A 7 13.22 33.77 -17.47
CA PHE A 7 11.97 33.13 -17.05
C PHE A 7 11.72 33.34 -15.54
N TRP A 8 10.60 33.96 -15.20
CA TRP A 8 10.17 34.16 -13.82
C TRP A 8 9.60 32.87 -13.22
N LEU A 9 10.04 32.46 -12.04
CA LEU A 9 9.53 31.30 -11.31
C LEU A 9 8.56 31.75 -10.21
N PRO A 10 7.22 31.71 -10.40
CA PRO A 10 6.26 32.29 -9.46
C PRO A 10 6.35 31.67 -8.06
N LYS A 11 6.48 30.33 -7.98
CA LYS A 11 6.62 29.58 -6.72
C LYS A 11 7.89 29.92 -5.94
N LYS A 12 8.94 30.41 -6.60
CA LYS A 12 10.24 30.72 -5.99
C LYS A 12 10.53 32.22 -5.91
N LYS A 13 9.62 33.07 -6.39
CA LYS A 13 9.73 34.54 -6.42
C LYS A 13 11.10 35.04 -6.94
N ARG A 14 11.62 34.40 -8.00
CA ARG A 14 12.92 34.75 -8.61
C ARG A 14 13.01 34.34 -10.07
N PHE A 15 13.91 34.95 -10.83
CA PHE A 15 14.27 34.51 -12.17
C PHE A 15 15.06 33.19 -12.13
N CYS A 16 14.94 32.41 -13.21
CA CYS A 16 15.64 31.15 -13.37
C CYS A 16 17.16 31.35 -13.32
N SER A 17 17.85 30.54 -12.52
CA SER A 17 19.32 30.62 -12.36
C SER A 17 20.10 29.96 -13.48
N ASN A 18 19.43 29.28 -14.40
CA ASN A 18 20.10 28.55 -15.47
C ASN A 18 20.69 29.53 -16.50
N VAL A 19 21.81 29.13 -17.08
CA VAL A 19 22.52 29.89 -18.12
C VAL A 19 21.66 29.96 -19.38
N LEU A 20 21.73 31.10 -20.07
CA LEU A 20 21.10 31.29 -21.38
C LEU A 20 21.63 30.29 -22.42
N LEU A 21 20.76 29.87 -23.33
CA LEU A 21 21.22 29.28 -24.58
C LEU A 21 21.81 30.38 -25.48
N ARG A 22 22.73 30.01 -26.37
CA ARG A 22 23.20 30.96 -27.40
C ARG A 22 21.98 31.40 -28.20
N ASP A 23 21.85 32.72 -28.41
CA ASP A 23 20.79 33.35 -29.19
C ASP A 23 19.36 33.24 -28.62
N SER A 24 19.21 33.02 -27.30
CA SER A 24 17.90 33.01 -26.62
C SER A 24 17.92 33.80 -25.30
N GLN A 25 16.79 34.41 -24.95
CA GLN A 25 16.57 35.02 -23.63
C GLN A 25 16.25 34.00 -22.53
N PHE A 26 16.16 32.71 -22.88
CA PHE A 26 15.80 31.63 -21.96
C PHE A 26 16.84 30.50 -21.96
N CYS A 27 16.92 29.76 -20.85
CA CYS A 27 17.68 28.51 -20.78
C CYS A 27 16.94 27.37 -21.50
N GLY A 28 17.59 26.24 -21.79
CA GLY A 28 16.97 25.11 -22.49
C GLY A 28 15.73 24.50 -21.85
N ASN A 29 15.45 24.76 -20.57
CA ASN A 29 14.21 24.32 -19.91
C ASN A 29 13.04 25.30 -20.08
N HIS A 30 13.33 26.56 -20.44
CA HIS A 30 12.36 27.65 -20.52
C HIS A 30 12.37 28.36 -21.89
N THR A 31 13.15 27.87 -22.84
CA THR A 31 12.94 28.19 -24.25
C THR A 31 11.56 27.76 -24.67
N GLN A 32 10.95 28.53 -25.57
CA GLN A 32 9.72 28.14 -26.23
C GLN A 32 9.92 26.72 -26.77
N ARG A 33 9.08 25.79 -26.32
CA ARG A 33 9.15 24.41 -26.79
C ARG A 33 8.96 24.46 -28.29
N SER A 34 9.79 23.73 -29.04
CA SER A 34 9.63 23.63 -30.49
C SER A 34 8.19 23.22 -30.83
N ASP A 35 7.64 23.80 -31.89
CA ASP A 35 6.30 23.50 -32.41
C ASP A 35 6.17 22.06 -32.96
N GLY A 36 7.24 21.25 -32.86
CA GLY A 36 7.25 19.86 -33.29
C GLY A 36 6.33 18.98 -32.44
N GLN A 37 5.87 17.88 -33.04
CA GLN A 37 4.99 16.91 -32.39
C GLN A 37 5.70 16.22 -31.22
N TRP A 38 5.07 16.27 -30.03
CA TRP A 38 5.54 15.58 -28.83
C TRP A 38 4.77 14.28 -28.67
N VAL A 39 5.52 13.18 -28.59
CA VAL A 39 4.96 11.85 -28.36
C VAL A 39 5.35 11.36 -26.96
N PRO A 40 4.47 10.62 -26.26
CA PRO A 40 4.85 9.97 -25.02
C PRO A 40 5.97 8.95 -25.29
N CYS A 41 6.94 8.87 -24.38
CA CYS A 41 7.98 7.84 -24.49
C CYS A 41 7.34 6.44 -24.42
N PRO A 42 7.62 5.53 -25.36
CA PRO A 42 7.04 4.20 -25.39
C PRO A 42 7.58 3.30 -24.26
N ILE A 43 8.76 3.61 -23.71
CA ILE A 43 9.35 2.87 -22.57
C ILE A 43 8.67 3.27 -21.26
N HIS A 44 8.34 4.56 -21.10
CA HIS A 44 7.66 5.06 -19.91
C HIS A 44 6.86 6.33 -20.23
N PRO A 45 5.53 6.24 -20.40
CA PRO A 45 4.70 7.36 -20.87
C PRO A 45 4.62 8.59 -19.96
N SER A 46 5.27 8.58 -18.78
CA SER A 46 5.27 9.73 -17.87
C SER A 46 6.06 10.94 -18.37
N HIS A 47 6.84 10.77 -19.43
CA HIS A 47 7.53 11.87 -20.08
C HIS A 47 7.34 11.78 -21.59
N SER A 48 7.30 12.95 -22.22
CA SER A 48 7.18 13.08 -23.66
C SER A 48 8.52 13.52 -24.24
N VAL A 49 8.74 13.13 -25.49
CA VAL A 49 9.89 13.54 -26.29
C VAL A 49 9.41 14.04 -27.63
N LEU A 50 10.19 14.92 -28.25
CA LEU A 50 9.96 15.28 -29.64
C LEU A 50 10.05 14.02 -30.49
N GLU A 51 9.11 13.84 -31.40
CA GLU A 51 9.03 12.66 -32.27
C GLU A 51 10.34 12.44 -33.06
N GLU A 52 10.94 13.51 -33.58
CA GLU A 52 12.24 13.49 -34.27
C GLU A 52 13.40 12.95 -33.40
N ASN A 53 13.29 13.11 -32.08
CA ASN A 53 14.31 12.72 -31.11
C ASN A 53 13.98 11.39 -30.41
N LEU A 54 12.88 10.73 -30.78
CA LEU A 54 12.45 9.51 -30.13
C LEU A 54 13.52 8.41 -30.20
N GLN A 55 14.09 8.15 -31.38
CA GLN A 55 15.09 7.09 -31.57
C GLN A 55 16.38 7.32 -30.77
N SER A 56 16.85 8.56 -30.68
CA SER A 56 18.04 8.90 -29.88
C SER A 56 17.74 8.86 -28.38
N HIS A 57 16.52 9.24 -28.00
CA HIS A 57 16.03 9.15 -26.63
C HIS A 57 15.93 7.71 -26.13
N LEU A 58 15.38 6.76 -26.90
CA LEU A 58 15.21 5.37 -26.46
C LEU A 58 16.52 4.74 -25.97
N LYS A 59 17.63 5.05 -26.64
CA LYS A 59 18.99 4.59 -26.28
C LYS A 59 19.53 5.21 -24.98
N ARG A 60 19.04 6.38 -24.60
CA ARG A 60 19.53 7.17 -23.45
C ARG A 60 18.49 7.36 -22.35
N CYS A 61 17.30 6.80 -22.52
CA CYS A 61 16.19 6.96 -21.60
C CYS A 61 16.62 6.44 -20.22
N PRO A 62 16.56 7.28 -19.16
CA PRO A 62 16.94 6.84 -17.82
C PRO A 62 16.13 5.63 -17.35
N PHE A 63 14.85 5.54 -17.74
CA PHE A 63 13.99 4.40 -17.42
C PHE A 63 14.43 3.12 -18.13
N PHE A 64 14.91 3.21 -19.37
CA PHE A 64 15.46 2.06 -20.09
C PHE A 64 16.72 1.52 -19.40
N LYS A 65 17.68 2.40 -19.11
CA LYS A 65 18.91 2.03 -18.40
C LYS A 65 18.62 1.42 -17.04
N GLN A 66 17.63 1.98 -16.33
CA GLN A 66 17.20 1.45 -15.05
C GLN A 66 16.58 0.05 -15.21
N ALA A 67 15.69 -0.16 -16.17
CA ALA A 67 15.08 -1.46 -16.43
C ALA A 67 16.14 -2.51 -16.79
N GLN A 68 17.10 -2.18 -17.65
CA GLN A 68 18.21 -3.06 -18.01
C GLN A 68 19.12 -3.38 -16.81
N SER A 69 19.41 -2.40 -15.96
CA SER A 69 20.17 -2.62 -14.73
C SER A 69 19.42 -3.49 -13.72
N LEU A 70 18.09 -3.41 -13.71
CA LEU A 70 17.22 -4.17 -12.81
C LEU A 70 17.06 -5.61 -13.31
N SER A 71 16.94 -5.82 -14.62
CA SER A 71 16.71 -7.15 -15.22
C SER A 71 17.86 -8.13 -15.00
N ILE A 72 19.06 -7.64 -14.69
CA ILE A 72 20.23 -8.47 -14.37
C ILE A 72 20.38 -8.75 -12.87
N GLN A 73 19.54 -8.15 -12.01
CA GLN A 73 19.64 -8.33 -10.57
C GLN A 73 19.10 -9.71 -10.16
N PRO A 74 19.76 -10.43 -9.23
CA PRO A 74 19.28 -11.74 -8.77
C PRO A 74 17.87 -11.70 -8.14
N PHE A 75 17.52 -10.57 -7.54
CA PHE A 75 16.23 -10.33 -6.89
C PHE A 75 15.12 -9.88 -7.85
N TYR A 76 15.40 -9.74 -9.15
CA TYR A 76 14.40 -9.42 -10.15
C TYR A 76 13.91 -10.69 -10.84
N GLN A 77 12.59 -10.93 -10.78
CA GLN A 77 11.92 -11.97 -11.53
C GLN A 77 10.53 -11.45 -11.92
N GLU A 78 10.33 -11.16 -13.21
CA GLU A 78 9.09 -10.59 -13.73
C GLU A 78 7.86 -11.40 -13.31
N GLY A 79 6.86 -10.71 -12.75
CA GLY A 79 5.56 -11.31 -12.41
C GLY A 79 5.58 -12.33 -11.27
N VAL A 80 6.69 -12.51 -10.54
CA VAL A 80 6.82 -13.55 -9.50
C VAL A 80 5.75 -13.44 -8.39
N ASN A 81 5.26 -12.22 -8.11
CA ASN A 81 4.19 -11.97 -7.14
C ASN A 81 2.86 -11.55 -7.79
N ALA A 82 2.72 -11.60 -9.12
CA ALA A 82 1.51 -11.16 -9.84
C ALA A 82 0.24 -11.96 -9.49
N GLY A 83 0.41 -13.20 -9.04
CA GLY A 83 -0.67 -14.17 -8.84
C GLY A 83 -0.92 -15.02 -10.09
N LYS A 84 -1.53 -16.20 -9.92
CA LYS A 84 -1.87 -17.09 -11.05
C LYS A 84 -3.16 -16.62 -11.71
N GLU A 85 -3.16 -16.48 -13.03
CA GLU A 85 -4.39 -16.34 -13.83
C GLU A 85 -4.91 -17.74 -14.14
N GLU A 86 -6.09 -18.10 -13.63
CA GLU A 86 -6.71 -19.41 -13.88
C GLU A 86 -7.52 -19.45 -15.19
N GLU A 87 -7.74 -18.29 -15.84
CA GLU A 87 -8.47 -18.17 -17.10
C GLU A 87 -7.71 -17.28 -18.09
N GLU A 88 -7.64 -17.71 -19.35
CA GLU A 88 -7.02 -16.97 -20.46
C GLU A 88 -7.73 -15.61 -20.65
N GLY A 89 -7.01 -14.52 -20.38
CA GLY A 89 -7.46 -13.15 -20.66
C GLY A 89 -7.52 -12.22 -19.45
N GLY A 90 -6.52 -12.23 -18.56
CA GLY A 90 -6.41 -11.31 -17.44
C GLY A 90 -6.32 -9.84 -17.83
N GLN A 91 -7.46 -9.24 -18.15
CA GLN A 91 -7.58 -7.80 -18.32
C GLN A 91 -7.51 -7.12 -16.95
N ASN A 92 -6.61 -6.14 -16.83
CA ASN A 92 -6.65 -5.19 -15.73
C ASN A 92 -7.90 -4.31 -15.88
N PHE A 93 -8.71 -4.22 -14.83
CA PHE A 93 -9.90 -3.36 -14.82
C PHE A 93 -9.54 -1.97 -14.32
N SER A 94 -9.70 -0.96 -15.18
CA SER A 94 -9.59 0.44 -14.78
C SER A 94 -10.76 0.84 -13.87
N SER A 95 -10.59 1.89 -13.06
CA SER A 95 -11.68 2.41 -12.22
C SER A 95 -12.91 2.82 -13.04
N GLU A 96 -12.70 3.28 -14.28
CA GLU A 96 -13.77 3.61 -15.21
C GLU A 96 -14.51 2.37 -15.70
N MET A 97 -13.79 1.29 -16.05
CA MET A 97 -14.43 0.03 -16.44
C MET A 97 -15.28 -0.54 -15.31
N LYS A 98 -14.79 -0.54 -14.08
CA LYS A 98 -15.54 -1.00 -12.90
C LYS A 98 -16.79 -0.16 -12.65
N ARG A 99 -16.67 1.18 -12.74
CA ARG A 99 -17.81 2.10 -12.62
C ARG A 99 -18.87 1.82 -13.68
N ASN A 100 -18.44 1.69 -14.94
CA ASN A 100 -19.36 1.48 -16.05
C ASN A 100 -20.07 0.12 -15.92
N ALA A 101 -19.38 -0.91 -15.43
CA ALA A 101 -19.99 -2.20 -15.12
C ALA A 101 -21.09 -2.07 -14.06
N VAL A 102 -20.84 -1.35 -12.95
CA VAL A 102 -21.86 -1.12 -11.91
C VAL A 102 -23.03 -0.28 -12.42
N HIS A 103 -22.76 0.80 -13.16
CA HIS A 103 -23.83 1.63 -13.73
C HIS A 103 -24.64 0.91 -14.82
N GLY A 104 -24.07 -0.13 -15.43
CA GLY A 104 -24.74 -0.96 -16.44
C GLY A 104 -25.62 -2.07 -15.85
N MET A 105 -25.60 -2.29 -14.53
CA MET A 105 -26.46 -3.26 -13.86
C MET A 105 -27.93 -2.81 -13.89
N THR A 106 -28.84 -3.78 -13.82
CA THR A 106 -30.24 -3.51 -13.48
C THR A 106 -30.37 -3.14 -12.00
N LEU A 107 -31.45 -2.46 -11.62
CA LEU A 107 -31.73 -2.13 -10.21
C LEU A 107 -31.84 -3.37 -9.33
N PHE A 108 -32.38 -4.46 -9.89
CA PHE A 108 -32.52 -5.73 -9.19
C PHE A 108 -31.15 -6.35 -8.90
N GLU A 109 -30.28 -6.46 -9.90
CA GLU A 109 -28.91 -6.98 -9.73
C GLU A 109 -28.11 -6.13 -8.74
N PHE A 110 -28.20 -4.81 -8.84
CA PHE A 110 -27.52 -3.90 -7.92
C PHE A 110 -28.04 -4.07 -6.48
N SER A 111 -29.35 -4.16 -6.29
CA SER A 111 -29.95 -4.44 -4.96
C SER A 111 -29.50 -5.78 -4.40
N GLN A 112 -29.47 -6.83 -5.23
CA GLN A 112 -28.97 -8.15 -4.85
C GLN A 112 -27.50 -8.10 -4.43
N LEU A 113 -26.64 -7.37 -5.17
CA LEU A 113 -25.24 -7.19 -4.80
C LEU A 113 -25.09 -6.50 -3.44
N ILE A 114 -25.82 -5.41 -3.20
CA ILE A 114 -25.79 -4.71 -1.90
C ILE A 114 -26.26 -5.61 -0.76
N ASN A 115 -27.35 -6.36 -0.96
CA ASN A 115 -27.85 -7.30 0.05
C ASN A 115 -26.88 -8.44 0.31
N LYS A 116 -26.22 -8.95 -0.75
CA LYS A 116 -25.14 -9.94 -0.65
C LYS A 116 -23.98 -9.40 0.21
N ILE A 117 -23.49 -8.19 -0.07
CA ILE A 117 -22.42 -7.53 0.71
C ILE A 117 -22.82 -7.40 2.19
N LYS A 118 -24.03 -6.91 2.47
CA LYS A 118 -24.53 -6.76 3.85
C LYS A 118 -24.63 -8.10 4.59
N SER A 119 -25.17 -9.12 3.94
CA SER A 119 -25.32 -10.46 4.54
C SER A 119 -23.97 -11.10 4.83
N ILE A 120 -23.02 -11.00 3.89
CA ILE A 120 -21.65 -11.49 4.08
C ILE A 120 -21.00 -10.74 5.24
N HIS A 121 -21.03 -9.40 5.23
CA HIS A 121 -20.42 -8.58 6.29
C HIS A 121 -20.99 -8.93 7.68
N ALA A 122 -22.30 -9.10 7.80
CA ALA A 122 -22.95 -9.54 9.04
C ALA A 122 -22.51 -10.94 9.52
N SER A 123 -22.14 -11.84 8.60
CA SER A 123 -21.71 -13.20 8.92
C SER A 123 -20.23 -13.31 9.31
N ILE A 124 -19.37 -12.45 8.77
CA ILE A 124 -17.91 -12.51 8.98
C ILE A 124 -17.42 -11.55 10.05
N CYS A 125 -18.15 -10.45 10.29
CA CYS A 125 -17.68 -9.37 11.14
C CYS A 125 -18.24 -9.55 12.55
N SER A 126 -17.61 -10.44 13.32
CA SER A 126 -17.61 -10.33 14.78
C SER A 126 -16.45 -9.41 15.16
N ASP A 127 -16.73 -8.10 15.12
CA ASP A 127 -15.91 -6.97 15.58
C ASP A 127 -14.40 -6.99 15.25
N ILE A 128 -14.02 -6.37 14.12
CA ILE A 128 -12.65 -5.85 13.95
C ILE A 128 -12.40 -4.85 15.08
N GLY A 129 -11.62 -5.28 16.07
CA GLY A 129 -11.36 -4.55 17.30
C GLY A 129 -10.53 -3.28 17.07
N ASP A 130 -10.73 -2.30 17.93
CA ASP A 130 -9.92 -1.10 17.98
C ASP A 130 -8.62 -1.36 18.75
N SER A 131 -7.48 -1.00 18.17
CA SER A 131 -6.17 -1.18 18.78
C SER A 131 -5.28 0.04 18.52
N PHE A 132 -5.57 1.13 19.22
CA PHE A 132 -4.86 2.41 19.12
C PHE A 132 -3.63 2.47 20.03
N LYS A 133 -2.82 1.40 20.00
CA LYS A 133 -1.63 1.27 20.86
C LYS A 133 -0.57 2.27 20.42
N ILE A 134 0.10 2.94 21.36
CA ILE A 134 1.24 3.82 21.09
C ILE A 134 2.34 3.40 22.07
N PRO A 135 3.48 2.89 21.60
CA PRO A 135 4.52 2.39 22.49
C PRO A 135 5.28 3.55 23.11
N GLN A 136 5.76 3.38 24.36
CA GLN A 136 6.52 4.43 25.07
C GLN A 136 7.78 4.84 24.30
N ALA A 137 8.41 3.91 23.57
CA ALA A 137 9.57 4.21 22.74
C ALA A 137 9.29 5.29 21.66
N CYS A 138 8.04 5.45 21.25
CA CYS A 138 7.61 6.47 20.29
C CYS A 138 7.36 7.86 20.89
N ASP A 139 7.51 8.05 22.20
CA ASP A 139 7.30 9.34 22.89
C ASP A 139 8.17 10.46 22.32
N ILE A 140 9.37 10.14 21.85
CA ILE A 140 10.28 11.10 21.19
C ILE A 140 9.61 11.76 19.97
N TRP A 141 8.76 11.00 19.24
CA TRP A 141 8.08 11.44 18.03
C TRP A 141 6.71 12.05 18.34
N THR A 142 5.95 11.48 19.28
CA THR A 142 4.61 11.96 19.63
C THR A 142 4.65 13.23 20.48
N ASN A 143 5.63 13.36 21.40
CA ASN A 143 5.81 14.54 22.26
C ASN A 143 6.67 15.64 21.61
N ARG A 144 6.96 15.54 20.30
CA ARG A 144 7.69 16.55 19.50
C ARG A 144 9.11 16.85 20.01
N GLN A 145 9.80 15.84 20.55
CA GLN A 145 11.20 15.98 20.99
C GLN A 145 12.20 15.90 19.82
N VAL A 146 11.75 15.46 18.63
CA VAL A 146 12.56 15.38 17.40
C VAL A 146 12.47 16.69 16.58
N ASP A 147 13.59 17.08 15.98
CA ASP A 147 13.86 18.37 15.33
C ASP A 147 12.84 18.77 14.22
N ARG A 148 12.55 20.08 14.12
CA ARG A 148 11.49 20.69 13.28
C ARG A 148 11.75 20.65 11.77
N GLY A 149 12.84 20.02 11.32
CA GLY A 149 13.30 19.99 9.94
C GLY A 149 12.63 18.93 9.04
N LEU A 150 11.83 18.03 9.61
CA LEU A 150 11.08 17.01 8.86
C LEU A 150 9.70 17.56 8.46
N PRO A 151 9.13 17.14 7.32
CA PRO A 151 7.73 17.41 6.98
C PRO A 151 6.82 16.62 7.93
N PHE A 152 6.73 17.10 9.16
CA PHE A 152 5.99 16.49 10.26
C PHE A 152 4.50 16.78 10.09
N GLN A 153 3.70 15.73 10.07
CA GLN A 153 2.26 15.82 10.25
C GLN A 153 1.85 14.87 11.36
N GLU A 154 1.22 15.40 12.39
CA GLU A 154 0.85 14.68 13.61
C GLU A 154 0.04 13.41 13.31
N LYS A 155 -0.91 13.51 12.37
CA LYS A 155 -1.70 12.36 11.89
C LYS A 155 -0.83 11.24 11.30
N HIS A 156 0.27 11.57 10.63
CA HIS A 156 1.15 10.56 10.06
C HIS A 156 2.02 9.88 11.11
N VAL A 157 2.45 10.63 12.13
CA VAL A 157 3.24 10.12 13.24
C VAL A 157 2.39 9.20 14.13
N MET A 158 1.16 9.59 14.47
CA MET A 158 0.24 8.74 15.22
C MET A 158 0.00 7.39 14.52
N GLN A 159 -0.20 7.42 13.21
CA GLN A 159 -0.32 6.19 12.41
C GLN A 159 0.96 5.33 12.46
N GLN A 160 2.14 5.93 12.33
CA GLN A 160 3.41 5.19 12.38
C GLN A 160 3.63 4.58 13.76
N ALA A 161 3.51 5.39 14.80
CA ALA A 161 3.64 4.95 16.18
C ALA A 161 2.65 3.83 16.50
N SER A 162 1.42 3.90 15.98
CA SER A 162 0.44 2.85 16.26
C SER A 162 0.66 1.54 15.53
N ILE A 163 1.21 1.58 14.31
CA ILE A 163 1.70 0.35 13.65
C ILE A 163 2.77 -0.32 14.52
N LEU A 164 3.70 0.45 15.09
CA LEU A 164 4.75 -0.08 15.97
C LEU A 164 4.20 -0.59 17.30
N GLY A 165 3.22 0.11 17.89
CA GLY A 165 2.57 -0.31 19.13
C GLY A 165 1.83 -1.64 18.97
N ASN A 166 1.18 -1.86 17.83
CA ASN A 166 0.55 -3.15 17.53
C ASN A 166 1.58 -4.26 17.31
N LEU A 167 2.73 -3.97 16.68
CA LEU A 167 3.81 -4.93 16.56
C LEU A 167 4.44 -5.32 17.91
N GLU A 168 4.53 -4.37 18.85
CA GLU A 168 5.02 -4.60 20.21
C GLU A 168 4.01 -5.42 21.04
N GLU A 169 2.73 -5.03 21.04
CA GLU A 169 1.66 -5.77 21.73
C GLU A 169 1.53 -7.21 21.21
N PHE A 170 1.64 -7.40 19.90
CA PHE A 170 1.59 -8.72 19.27
C PHE A 170 2.87 -9.55 19.49
N GLY A 171 3.86 -9.00 20.20
CA GLY A 171 5.11 -9.67 20.58
C GLY A 171 6.07 -9.90 19.40
N VAL A 172 5.97 -9.10 18.34
CA VAL A 172 6.92 -9.14 17.21
C VAL A 172 8.13 -8.26 17.47
N LEU A 173 7.90 -7.10 18.09
CA LEU A 173 8.96 -6.22 18.59
C LEU A 173 9.16 -6.44 20.09
N LYS A 174 10.42 -6.48 20.53
CA LYS A 174 10.77 -6.52 21.96
C LYS A 174 10.75 -5.10 22.52
N SER A 175 10.09 -4.89 23.66
CA SER A 175 10.08 -3.60 24.34
C SER A 175 11.48 -3.24 24.80
N CYS A 176 11.89 -1.98 24.58
CA CYS A 176 13.18 -1.47 25.06
C CYS A 176 13.22 -1.25 26.60
N GLY A 177 12.11 -1.48 27.31
CA GLY A 177 11.95 -1.17 28.74
C GLY A 177 12.31 -2.28 29.74
N ASP A 178 12.42 -3.54 29.30
CA ASP A 178 12.56 -4.67 30.24
C ASP A 178 14.00 -4.89 30.76
N ASP A 179 15.00 -4.25 30.15
CA ASP A 179 16.40 -4.36 30.59
C ASP A 179 16.73 -3.49 31.83
N ALA A 180 15.79 -2.70 32.36
CA ALA A 180 16.08 -1.72 33.42
C ALA A 180 15.50 -2.06 34.81
N VAL A 181 14.63 -3.07 34.97
CA VAL A 181 13.90 -3.32 36.25
C VAL A 181 14.03 -4.75 36.78
N SER A 182 14.97 -5.56 36.30
CA SER A 182 15.33 -6.81 36.99
C SER A 182 16.82 -6.86 37.28
N GLY A 183 17.20 -6.21 38.39
CA GLY A 183 18.50 -6.37 39.04
C GLY A 183 18.62 -7.76 39.69
N THR A 184 18.53 -8.83 38.90
CA THR A 184 18.88 -10.17 39.36
C THR A 184 19.56 -10.92 38.22
N LEU A 185 20.88 -11.05 38.37
CA LEU A 185 21.74 -11.94 37.59
C LEU A 185 21.09 -13.32 37.42
N LYS A 186 20.59 -13.59 36.20
CA LYS A 186 20.57 -14.93 35.62
C LYS A 186 21.21 -14.86 34.25
N SER A 187 22.55 -14.85 34.30
CA SER A 187 23.36 -15.43 33.24
C SER A 187 23.03 -16.92 33.19
N GLU A 188 22.32 -17.36 32.15
CA GLU A 188 22.54 -18.63 31.45
C GLU A 188 21.60 -18.73 30.23
N ALA A 189 21.86 -17.87 29.25
CA ALA A 189 21.68 -18.14 27.84
C ALA A 189 22.54 -17.13 27.08
N SER A 190 23.60 -17.60 26.45
CA SER A 190 24.39 -16.85 25.49
C SER A 190 23.49 -16.39 24.33
N GLY A 191 22.97 -15.17 24.41
CA GLY A 191 22.26 -14.50 23.33
C GLY A 191 23.05 -13.27 22.92
N ASP A 192 23.68 -13.36 21.75
CA ASP A 192 24.56 -12.34 21.18
C ASP A 192 23.87 -10.96 21.05
N ALA A 193 24.66 -9.88 21.02
CA ALA A 193 24.21 -8.50 20.76
C ALA A 193 23.69 -8.25 19.31
N ASP A 194 23.26 -9.33 18.64
CA ASP A 194 22.96 -9.46 17.22
C ASP A 194 21.51 -9.91 16.93
N ASP A 195 20.66 -9.98 17.95
CA ASP A 195 19.28 -10.52 17.88
C ASP A 195 18.21 -9.51 17.37
N VAL A 196 18.63 -8.37 16.79
CA VAL A 196 17.68 -7.36 16.25
C VAL A 196 17.36 -7.71 14.80
N PRO A 197 16.08 -7.96 14.44
CA PRO A 197 15.70 -8.36 13.09
C PRO A 197 15.98 -7.25 12.07
N SER A 198 16.26 -7.66 10.84
CA SER A 198 16.26 -6.74 9.70
C SER A 198 14.86 -6.24 9.40
N VAL A 199 14.74 -5.07 8.77
CA VAL A 199 13.43 -4.49 8.46
C VAL A 199 13.29 -4.31 6.96
N VAL A 200 12.17 -4.77 6.42
CA VAL A 200 11.78 -4.59 5.02
C VAL A 200 10.52 -3.72 4.98
N GLU A 201 10.65 -2.48 4.53
CA GLU A 201 9.50 -1.60 4.29
C GLU A 201 9.07 -1.70 2.83
N PHE A 202 7.89 -2.28 2.61
CA PHE A 202 7.24 -2.35 1.30
C PHE A 202 6.45 -1.07 1.04
N GLY A 203 6.58 -0.53 -0.18
CA GLY A 203 5.95 0.74 -0.53
C GLY A 203 6.49 1.89 0.31
N ALA A 204 7.80 1.89 0.54
CA ALA A 204 8.42 2.76 1.53
C ALA A 204 8.21 4.25 1.26
N GLY A 205 7.94 4.67 0.03
CA GLY A 205 7.75 6.08 -0.31
C GLY A 205 8.93 6.94 0.14
N ARG A 206 8.70 7.76 1.18
CA ARG A 206 9.73 8.60 1.81
C ARG A 206 10.53 7.91 2.92
N GLY A 207 10.11 6.74 3.41
CA GLY A 207 10.82 5.92 4.41
C GLY A 207 10.61 6.35 5.86
N TYR A 208 9.53 7.09 6.16
CA TYR A 208 9.31 7.62 7.51
C TYR A 208 8.81 6.59 8.51
N LEU A 209 8.12 5.53 8.08
CA LEU A 209 7.75 4.45 9.00
C LEU A 209 9.01 3.77 9.55
N THR A 210 9.95 3.43 8.67
CA THR A 210 11.23 2.87 9.12
C THR A 210 12.07 3.87 9.90
N GLN A 211 12.01 5.17 9.59
CA GLN A 211 12.68 6.20 10.40
C GLN A 211 12.23 6.12 11.87
N VAL A 212 10.91 6.15 12.13
CA VAL A 212 10.37 6.04 13.49
C VAL A 212 10.82 4.74 14.14
N LEU A 213 10.69 3.61 13.43
CA LEU A 213 11.13 2.30 13.93
C LEU A 213 12.63 2.29 14.30
N ALA A 214 13.50 2.84 13.45
CA ALA A 214 14.94 2.88 13.67
C ALA A 214 15.34 3.84 14.81
N ASP A 215 14.54 4.87 15.08
CA ASP A 215 14.74 5.76 16.24
C ASP A 215 14.29 5.10 17.54
N CYS A 216 13.29 4.21 17.50
CA CYS A 216 12.68 3.62 18.69
C CYS A 216 13.25 2.23 19.10
N TYR A 217 13.64 1.40 18.13
CA TYR A 217 13.92 -0.04 18.35
C TYR A 217 15.34 -0.48 17.94
N ARG A 218 16.30 0.46 17.82
CA ARG A 218 17.72 0.17 17.52
C ARG A 218 17.97 -0.72 16.29
N ILE A 219 17.09 -0.63 15.28
CA ILE A 219 17.20 -1.40 14.03
C ILE A 219 18.50 -1.04 13.30
N LYS A 220 19.33 -2.05 13.02
CA LYS A 220 20.61 -1.88 12.32
C LYS A 220 20.50 -2.07 10.80
N LYS A 221 19.64 -2.98 10.31
CA LYS A 221 19.59 -3.34 8.89
C LYS A 221 18.23 -3.04 8.28
N ILE A 222 18.22 -2.20 7.24
CA ILE A 222 17.01 -1.70 6.62
C ILE A 222 17.06 -1.93 5.11
N LEU A 223 16.00 -2.54 4.58
CA LEU A 223 15.68 -2.65 3.17
C LEU A 223 14.40 -1.87 2.86
N LEU A 224 14.47 -0.89 1.96
CA LEU A 224 13.31 -0.13 1.52
C LEU A 224 12.94 -0.53 0.08
N VAL A 225 11.74 -1.05 -0.14
CA VAL A 225 11.23 -1.46 -1.46
C VAL A 225 10.25 -0.41 -1.96
N GLU A 226 10.53 0.16 -3.13
CA GLU A 226 9.68 1.20 -3.71
C GLU A 226 9.84 1.32 -5.23
N ARG A 227 8.72 1.40 -5.97
CA ARG A 227 8.74 1.55 -7.43
C ARG A 227 9.27 2.91 -7.89
N LYS A 228 8.96 3.99 -7.16
CA LYS A 228 9.20 5.38 -7.59
C LYS A 228 10.19 6.14 -6.69
N SER A 229 10.88 7.11 -7.29
CA SER A 229 11.74 8.02 -6.52
C SER A 229 10.95 9.21 -5.98
N TYR A 230 10.94 9.38 -4.66
CA TYR A 230 10.36 10.55 -3.98
C TYR A 230 11.42 11.58 -3.57
N LYS A 231 10.99 12.83 -3.34
CA LYS A 231 11.81 13.88 -2.70
C LYS A 231 11.61 13.84 -1.19
N LEU A 232 12.55 14.43 -0.43
CA LEU A 232 12.52 14.51 1.04
C LEU A 232 12.43 13.12 1.68
N LYS A 233 13.36 12.24 1.32
CA LYS A 233 13.41 10.89 1.88
C LYS A 233 14.16 10.88 3.21
N ALA A 234 13.74 9.99 4.10
CA ALA A 234 14.40 9.66 5.36
C ALA A 234 15.82 9.11 5.17
N ASP A 235 16.19 8.65 3.97
CA ASP A 235 17.50 8.06 3.66
C ASP A 235 18.68 8.90 4.15
N ARG A 236 18.60 10.23 4.07
CA ARG A 236 19.69 11.09 4.54
C ARG A 236 19.89 10.97 6.05
N SER A 237 18.79 11.02 6.81
CA SER A 237 18.85 10.93 8.28
C SER A 237 19.23 9.51 8.72
N LEU A 238 18.65 8.49 8.08
CA LEU A 238 19.00 7.10 8.35
C LEU A 238 20.49 6.80 8.11
N ARG A 239 21.07 7.30 7.00
CA ARG A 239 22.50 7.11 6.69
C ARG A 239 23.46 7.89 7.59
N GLN A 240 22.98 8.88 8.34
CA GLN A 240 23.80 9.59 9.33
C GLN A 240 23.99 8.77 10.61
N LYS A 241 23.19 7.72 10.82
CA LYS A 241 23.35 6.80 11.94
C LYS A 241 24.42 5.76 11.58
N GLU A 242 25.58 5.82 12.23
CA GLU A 242 26.72 4.95 11.93
C GLU A 242 26.41 3.45 12.08
N SER A 243 25.46 3.09 12.94
CA SER A 243 25.02 1.71 13.18
C SER A 243 23.98 1.17 12.19
N VAL A 244 23.55 1.98 11.21
CA VAL A 244 22.44 1.63 10.30
C VAL A 244 22.94 1.38 8.87
N THR A 245 22.75 0.15 8.40
CA THR A 245 22.90 -0.23 6.99
C THR A 245 21.57 -0.03 6.27
N LEU A 246 21.57 0.86 5.27
CA LEU A 246 20.39 1.19 4.47
C LEU A 246 20.57 0.81 2.99
N GLU A 247 19.74 -0.12 2.54
CA GLU A 247 19.55 -0.48 1.14
C GLU A 247 18.16 -0.04 0.67
N ARG A 248 18.06 0.49 -0.56
CA ARG A 248 16.78 0.88 -1.15
C ARG A 248 16.66 0.30 -2.57
N LEU A 249 15.77 -0.66 -2.74
CA LEU A 249 15.49 -1.29 -4.02
C LEU A 249 14.42 -0.50 -4.77
N ARG A 250 14.76 -0.10 -5.99
CA ARG A 250 13.80 0.54 -6.91
C ARG A 250 13.21 -0.47 -7.88
N ILE A 251 12.21 -1.20 -7.41
CA ILE A 251 11.59 -2.36 -8.06
C ILE A 251 10.07 -2.37 -7.81
N ASP A 252 9.29 -2.93 -8.72
CA ASP A 252 7.87 -3.23 -8.45
C ASP A 252 7.78 -4.48 -7.55
N ILE A 253 6.88 -4.46 -6.58
CA ILE A 253 6.70 -5.61 -5.67
C ILE A 253 6.24 -6.83 -6.48
N GLU A 254 5.53 -6.62 -7.59
CA GLU A 254 5.15 -7.67 -8.54
C GLU A 254 6.35 -8.52 -9.00
N ASP A 255 7.53 -7.91 -9.15
CA ASP A 255 8.72 -8.53 -9.73
C ASP A 255 9.81 -8.88 -8.70
N LEU A 256 9.57 -8.62 -7.41
CA LEU A 256 10.58 -8.76 -6.36
C LEU A 256 10.65 -10.18 -5.80
N LYS A 257 11.79 -10.84 -6.01
CA LYS A 257 12.16 -12.10 -5.34
C LYS A 257 12.98 -11.82 -4.08
N LEU A 258 12.29 -11.62 -2.96
CA LEU A 258 12.92 -11.21 -1.69
C LEU A 258 14.04 -12.17 -1.22
N ASN A 259 13.86 -13.48 -1.40
CA ASN A 259 14.85 -14.50 -1.05
C ASN A 259 16.20 -14.36 -1.79
N ALA A 260 16.21 -13.67 -2.93
CA ALA A 260 17.41 -13.45 -3.74
C ALA A 260 18.08 -12.09 -3.46
N VAL A 261 17.58 -11.33 -2.47
CA VAL A 261 18.24 -10.13 -1.97
C VAL A 261 19.38 -10.55 -1.03
N GLU A 262 20.62 -10.33 -1.45
CA GLU A 262 21.84 -10.73 -0.72
C GLU A 262 21.85 -10.23 0.72
N SER A 263 21.43 -8.99 0.94
CA SER A 263 21.39 -8.39 2.28
C SER A 263 20.36 -9.03 3.21
N LEU A 264 19.44 -9.87 2.75
CA LEU A 264 18.48 -10.57 3.62
C LEU A 264 18.80 -12.06 3.80
N GLN A 265 19.82 -12.59 3.11
CA GLN A 265 20.18 -14.00 3.21
C GLN A 265 20.69 -14.34 4.61
N GLY A 266 20.10 -15.36 5.22
CA GLY A 266 20.44 -15.88 6.54
C GLY A 266 19.90 -15.06 7.72
N VAL A 267 19.17 -13.96 7.46
CA VAL A 267 18.80 -13.00 8.51
C VAL A 267 17.28 -12.98 8.75
N PRO A 268 16.81 -13.01 10.01
CA PRO A 268 15.41 -12.79 10.32
C PRO A 268 14.99 -11.36 9.94
N TYR A 269 13.78 -11.21 9.39
CA TYR A 269 13.27 -9.90 8.99
C TYR A 269 11.81 -9.66 9.38
N LEU A 270 11.52 -8.41 9.70
CA LEU A 270 10.19 -7.85 9.91
C LEU A 270 9.73 -7.15 8.62
N ALA A 271 8.55 -7.51 8.11
CA ALA A 271 7.95 -6.83 6.96
C ALA A 271 6.95 -5.76 7.40
N ILE A 272 7.12 -4.52 6.98
CA ILE A 272 6.20 -3.43 7.30
C ILE A 272 5.74 -2.68 6.05
N GLY A 273 4.59 -2.03 6.11
CA GLY A 273 4.09 -1.21 5.01
C GLY A 273 2.96 -0.30 5.43
N LYS A 274 3.05 0.99 5.07
CA LYS A 274 2.01 1.98 5.34
C LYS A 274 1.40 2.52 4.06
N HIS A 275 0.09 2.37 3.97
CA HIS A 275 -0.73 2.63 2.79
C HIS A 275 -0.29 1.85 1.56
N LEU A 276 0.00 0.56 1.75
CA LEU A 276 0.15 -0.31 0.59
C LEU A 276 -1.18 -0.33 -0.17
N CYS A 277 -1.10 0.02 -1.45
CA CYS A 277 -2.26 0.08 -2.32
C CYS A 277 -2.79 -1.33 -2.57
N GLY A 278 -4.12 -1.49 -2.68
CA GLY A 278 -4.85 -2.72 -2.99
C GLY A 278 -3.99 -3.90 -3.46
N PRO A 279 -3.56 -3.94 -4.73
CA PRO A 279 -2.81 -5.07 -5.28
C PRO A 279 -1.41 -5.21 -4.66
N ALA A 280 -0.75 -4.13 -4.27
CA ALA A 280 0.56 -4.16 -3.63
C ALA A 280 0.53 -4.85 -2.27
N THR A 281 -0.57 -4.74 -1.51
CA THR A 281 -0.76 -5.52 -0.28
C THR A 281 -0.69 -7.01 -0.59
N ASP A 282 -1.49 -7.50 -1.54
CA ASP A 282 -1.53 -8.92 -1.91
C ASP A 282 -0.18 -9.42 -2.46
N MET A 283 0.49 -8.59 -3.28
CA MET A 283 1.84 -8.90 -3.78
C MET A 283 2.88 -8.95 -2.67
N THR A 284 2.81 -8.07 -1.66
CA THR A 284 3.68 -8.10 -0.47
C THR A 284 3.45 -9.35 0.36
N LEU A 285 2.19 -9.74 0.59
CA LEU A 285 1.88 -10.96 1.35
C LEU A 285 2.44 -12.20 0.64
N ARG A 286 2.25 -12.32 -0.69
CA ARG A 286 2.90 -13.37 -1.50
C ARG A 286 4.42 -13.30 -1.40
N CYS A 287 5.01 -12.12 -1.56
CA CYS A 287 6.46 -11.92 -1.51
C CYS A 287 7.07 -12.40 -0.17
N CYS A 288 6.37 -12.16 0.94
CA CYS A 288 6.84 -12.53 2.28
C CYS A 288 6.68 -14.02 2.60
N ILE A 289 5.63 -14.67 2.09
CA ILE A 289 5.25 -16.05 2.47
C ILE A 289 5.64 -17.07 1.40
N SER A 290 6.18 -16.65 0.26
CA SER A 290 6.59 -17.54 -0.84
C SER A 290 7.75 -18.46 -0.48
N LYS A 291 7.43 -19.57 0.22
CA LYS A 291 8.09 -20.89 0.20
C LYS A 291 7.09 -21.98 0.61
N GLN A 292 6.51 -22.70 -0.37
CA GLN A 292 5.96 -24.08 -0.24
C GLN A 292 5.33 -24.68 -1.52
N CYS A 293 5.34 -24.00 -2.68
CA CYS A 293 4.64 -24.49 -3.89
C CYS A 293 5.54 -24.98 -5.06
N ASN A 294 6.84 -25.16 -4.89
CA ASN A 294 7.64 -25.91 -5.86
C ASN A 294 7.53 -27.42 -5.58
N GLN A 295 6.37 -28.01 -5.90
CA GLN A 295 6.17 -29.47 -5.95
C GLN A 295 6.66 -30.08 -7.28
N HIS A 296 7.70 -29.54 -7.90
CA HIS A 296 8.37 -30.20 -9.03
C HIS A 296 9.90 -30.09 -8.89
N ASN A 297 10.48 -31.20 -8.41
CA ASN A 297 11.79 -31.76 -8.73
C ASN A 297 13.10 -30.97 -8.63
N ASP A 298 13.14 -29.78 -8.03
CA ASP A 298 14.42 -29.18 -7.65
C ASP A 298 14.66 -29.31 -6.14
N ALA A 299 15.89 -29.72 -5.77
CA ALA A 299 16.40 -29.93 -4.43
C ALA A 299 15.96 -28.82 -3.43
N PRO A 300 15.90 -29.09 -2.11
CA PRO A 300 15.48 -28.11 -1.12
C PRO A 300 16.45 -26.92 -1.13
N SER A 301 16.13 -25.88 -1.89
CA SER A 301 16.85 -24.62 -1.79
C SER A 301 16.41 -23.99 -0.47
N ASP A 302 17.28 -24.08 0.53
CA ASP A 302 17.12 -23.44 1.82
C ASP A 302 16.54 -22.03 1.65
N SER A 303 15.33 -21.79 2.14
CA SER A 303 15.26 -21.21 3.49
C SER A 303 16.00 -19.91 3.83
N THR A 304 16.72 -19.18 2.97
CA THR A 304 17.72 -18.23 3.50
C THR A 304 17.15 -17.03 4.29
N CYS A 305 16.07 -16.34 3.89
CA CYS A 305 15.49 -15.28 4.71
C CYS A 305 14.27 -15.77 5.52
N ARG A 306 14.22 -15.40 6.82
CA ARG A 306 13.18 -15.85 7.76
C ARG A 306 12.27 -14.69 8.17
N LEU A 307 11.01 -14.72 7.75
CA LEU A 307 10.02 -13.75 8.22
C LEU A 307 9.74 -13.97 9.71
N ILE A 308 9.96 -12.97 10.57
CA ILE A 308 9.57 -13.05 11.99
C ILE A 308 8.13 -12.60 12.21
N GLY A 309 7.70 -11.62 11.42
CA GLY A 309 6.35 -11.08 11.45
C GLY A 309 6.16 -9.96 10.45
N LEU A 310 4.93 -9.48 10.34
CA LEU A 310 4.56 -8.40 9.46
C LEU A 310 3.52 -7.47 10.08
N ALA A 311 3.52 -6.22 9.64
CA ALA A 311 2.46 -5.26 9.90
C ALA A 311 2.19 -4.41 8.65
N ILE A 312 1.03 -4.63 8.03
CA ILE A 312 0.65 -4.00 6.76
C ILE A 312 -0.64 -3.22 6.93
N ALA A 313 -0.55 -1.89 6.84
CA ALA A 313 -1.73 -1.02 6.79
C ALA A 313 -2.29 -1.01 5.36
N THR A 314 -3.48 -1.59 5.19
CA THR A 314 -4.16 -1.74 3.89
C THR A 314 -4.79 -0.41 3.46
N CYS A 315 -4.78 -0.14 2.15
CA CYS A 315 -5.29 1.11 1.60
C CYS A 315 -5.66 0.96 0.12
N CYS A 316 -6.44 1.89 -0.43
CA CYS A 316 -6.77 1.97 -1.85
C CYS A 316 -7.37 0.66 -2.42
N HIS A 317 -8.32 0.05 -1.72
CA HIS A 317 -8.98 -1.20 -2.15
C HIS A 317 -9.66 -1.07 -3.52
N HIS A 318 -10.00 0.14 -3.95
CA HIS A 318 -10.51 0.41 -5.30
C HIS A 318 -9.54 0.03 -6.43
N LEU A 319 -8.25 -0.03 -6.13
CA LEU A 319 -7.22 -0.48 -7.07
C LEU A 319 -7.06 -2.00 -7.11
N CYS A 320 -7.64 -2.75 -6.16
CA CYS A 320 -7.55 -4.20 -6.14
C CYS A 320 -7.99 -4.79 -7.49
N GLN A 321 -7.26 -5.78 -7.95
CA GLN A 321 -7.56 -6.51 -9.19
C GLN A 321 -7.75 -7.97 -8.82
N TRP A 322 -8.71 -8.64 -9.48
CA TRP A 322 -8.96 -10.06 -9.24
C TRP A 322 -7.67 -10.88 -9.40
N LYS A 323 -6.88 -10.60 -10.45
CA LYS A 323 -5.64 -11.33 -10.73
C LYS A 323 -4.66 -11.34 -9.54
N HIS A 324 -4.54 -10.19 -8.87
CA HIS A 324 -3.62 -9.98 -7.76
C HIS A 324 -4.20 -10.41 -6.42
N TYR A 325 -5.52 -10.41 -6.26
CA TYR A 325 -6.13 -10.71 -4.97
C TYR A 325 -5.73 -12.10 -4.47
N ILE A 326 -5.30 -12.17 -3.21
CA ILE A 326 -4.58 -13.34 -2.71
C ILE A 326 -5.49 -14.51 -2.34
N ASN A 327 -6.74 -14.23 -1.93
CA ASN A 327 -7.68 -15.25 -1.45
C ASN A 327 -8.93 -15.35 -2.33
N LYS A 328 -8.75 -15.69 -3.60
CA LYS A 328 -9.85 -15.87 -4.56
C LYS A 328 -10.84 -16.93 -4.08
N ARG A 329 -10.35 -18.03 -3.51
CA ARG A 329 -11.18 -19.12 -2.98
C ARG A 329 -12.15 -18.62 -1.91
N TYR A 330 -11.68 -17.86 -0.93
CA TYR A 330 -12.56 -17.24 0.08
C TYR A 330 -13.67 -16.39 -0.54
N MET A 331 -13.37 -15.61 -1.59
CA MET A 331 -14.41 -14.82 -2.28
C MET A 331 -15.45 -15.72 -2.96
N LEU A 332 -14.99 -16.76 -3.67
CA LEU A 332 -15.88 -17.70 -4.34
C LEU A 332 -16.73 -18.51 -3.35
N ASP A 333 -16.16 -18.93 -2.22
CA ASP A 333 -16.86 -19.66 -1.16
C ASP A 333 -17.96 -18.80 -0.50
N LEU A 334 -17.79 -17.47 -0.49
CA LEU A 334 -18.82 -16.50 -0.08
C LEU A 334 -19.85 -16.19 -1.18
N GLY A 335 -19.73 -16.79 -2.36
CA GLY A 335 -20.59 -16.51 -3.52
C GLY A 335 -20.30 -15.16 -4.19
N ILE A 336 -19.10 -14.60 -3.98
CA ILE A 336 -18.62 -13.39 -4.66
C ILE A 336 -17.86 -13.83 -5.92
N SER A 337 -18.46 -13.59 -7.08
CA SER A 337 -17.83 -13.80 -8.38
C SER A 337 -16.73 -12.77 -8.68
N LYS A 338 -15.97 -12.98 -9.76
CA LYS A 338 -14.99 -12.00 -10.26
C LYS A 338 -15.62 -10.64 -10.57
N ASP A 339 -16.84 -10.64 -11.13
CA ASP A 339 -17.56 -9.41 -11.46
C ASP A 339 -18.13 -8.74 -10.22
N ASP A 340 -18.66 -9.52 -9.26
CA ASP A 340 -19.04 -9.01 -7.94
C ASP A 340 -17.84 -8.35 -7.26
N PHE A 341 -16.68 -9.00 -7.26
CA PHE A 341 -15.46 -8.45 -6.68
C PHE A 341 -15.04 -7.14 -7.37
N ASN A 342 -15.07 -7.09 -8.71
CA ASN A 342 -14.76 -5.87 -9.45
C ASN A 342 -15.71 -4.73 -9.08
N ALA A 343 -17.01 -5.01 -8.97
CA ALA A 343 -17.99 -4.04 -8.48
C ALA A 343 -17.70 -3.61 -7.04
N MET A 344 -17.49 -4.56 -6.12
CA MET A 344 -17.16 -4.31 -4.72
C MET A 344 -15.93 -3.41 -4.57
N THR A 345 -14.85 -3.67 -5.32
CA THR A 345 -13.65 -2.83 -5.26
C THR A 345 -13.98 -1.39 -5.65
N TRP A 346 -14.82 -1.15 -6.67
CA TRP A 346 -15.27 0.22 -6.98
C TRP A 346 -16.10 0.84 -5.84
N LEU A 347 -17.01 0.08 -5.24
CA LEU A 347 -17.83 0.52 -4.09
C LEU A 347 -16.96 0.91 -2.87
N THR A 348 -15.77 0.34 -2.69
CA THR A 348 -14.86 0.75 -1.59
C THR A 348 -14.48 2.23 -1.63
N SER A 349 -14.55 2.88 -2.82
CA SER A 349 -14.30 4.32 -2.94
C SER A 349 -15.34 5.15 -2.20
N TRP A 350 -16.54 4.63 -1.94
CA TRP A 350 -17.58 5.31 -1.19
C TRP A 350 -17.28 5.45 0.29
N ALA A 351 -16.32 4.68 0.83
CA ALA A 351 -15.97 4.71 2.26
C ALA A 351 -15.52 6.10 2.76
N VAL A 352 -15.17 7.02 1.84
CA VAL A 352 -14.77 8.40 2.14
C VAL A 352 -15.83 9.44 1.77
N ASP A 353 -17.02 9.03 1.35
CA ASP A 353 -18.10 9.94 0.93
C ASP A 353 -18.72 10.71 2.11
N ALA A 354 -18.68 10.16 3.32
CA ALA A 354 -19.21 10.80 4.52
C ALA A 354 -18.10 11.57 5.27
N ASP A 355 -18.46 12.72 5.86
CA ASP A 355 -17.55 13.51 6.68
C ASP A 355 -17.07 12.69 7.90
N HIS A 356 -15.75 12.63 8.07
CA HIS A 356 -15.04 11.85 9.11
C HIS A 356 -15.32 12.28 10.57
N GLY A 357 -16.34 13.11 10.81
CA GLY A 357 -16.76 13.60 12.12
C GLY A 357 -18.08 12.99 12.64
N SER A 358 -18.74 12.14 11.85
CA SER A 358 -19.93 11.41 12.31
C SER A 358 -19.54 9.99 12.69
N ASP A 359 -19.79 9.60 13.95
CA ASP A 359 -19.62 8.22 14.38
C ASP A 359 -20.59 7.33 13.59
N LEU A 360 -20.06 6.59 12.61
CA LEU A 360 -20.82 5.62 11.81
C LEU A 360 -21.17 4.35 12.59
N CYS A 361 -20.98 4.35 13.92
CA CYS A 361 -21.39 3.27 14.81
C CYS A 361 -22.91 3.37 15.03
N GLY A 362 -23.66 2.74 14.14
CA GLY A 362 -25.09 2.57 14.30
C GLY A 362 -25.56 1.39 13.47
N THR A 363 -26.01 0.34 14.16
CA THR A 363 -26.90 -0.72 13.65
C THR A 363 -28.25 -0.15 13.22
N GLY A 364 -28.23 0.85 12.34
CA GLY A 364 -29.41 1.33 11.64
C GLY A 364 -29.72 0.34 10.53
N SER A 365 -30.83 -0.38 10.66
CA SER A 365 -31.39 -1.16 9.55
C SER A 365 -31.57 -0.22 8.35
N ILE A 366 -30.66 -0.30 7.37
CA ILE A 366 -30.85 0.30 6.06
C ILE A 366 -31.83 -0.59 5.34
N ASP A 367 -33.10 -0.29 5.55
CA ASP A 367 -34.22 -0.87 4.83
C ASP A 367 -34.22 -0.24 3.43
N LEU A 368 -33.52 -0.87 2.48
CA LEU A 368 -33.77 -0.66 1.06
C LEU A 368 -35.10 -1.35 0.73
N GLN A 369 -36.19 -0.92 1.37
CA GLN A 369 -37.52 -1.27 0.88
C GLN A 369 -37.69 -0.54 -0.44
N ILE A 370 -37.39 -1.25 -1.52
CA ILE A 370 -38.01 -0.97 -2.80
C ILE A 370 -39.50 -1.05 -2.51
N ARG A 371 -40.18 0.10 -2.47
CA ARG A 371 -41.65 0.15 -2.40
C ARG A 371 -42.17 -0.55 -3.66
N GLU A 372 -42.48 -1.84 -3.55
CA GLU A 372 -43.07 -2.62 -4.64
C GLU A 372 -44.50 -2.19 -5.00
N ASN A 373 -45.07 -1.17 -4.36
CA ASN A 373 -46.44 -0.73 -4.63
C ASN A 373 -46.56 0.79 -4.62
N GLU A 374 -46.40 1.41 -5.79
CA GLU A 374 -47.15 2.58 -6.22
C GLU A 374 -47.10 2.55 -7.76
N HIS A 375 -48.22 2.21 -8.40
CA HIS A 375 -48.41 2.37 -9.84
C HIS A 375 -48.23 3.86 -10.19
N VAL A 376 -47.01 4.25 -10.55
CA VAL A 376 -46.73 5.53 -11.20
C VAL A 376 -46.38 5.23 -12.64
N GLU A 377 -47.32 5.51 -13.55
CA GLU A 377 -47.05 5.63 -14.97
C GLU A 377 -45.92 6.66 -15.16
N SER A 378 -44.69 6.18 -15.31
CA SER A 378 -43.52 7.03 -15.50
C SER A 378 -42.51 6.31 -16.38
N ASP A 379 -41.91 7.11 -17.25
CA ASP A 379 -41.10 6.75 -18.41
C ASP A 379 -40.04 5.66 -18.11
N PRO A 380 -39.99 4.54 -18.86
CA PRO A 380 -39.07 3.41 -18.65
C PRO A 380 -37.57 3.79 -18.66
N ASN A 381 -37.23 5.00 -19.10
CA ASN A 381 -35.86 5.49 -19.23
C ASN A 381 -35.29 6.23 -18.01
N THR A 382 -36.02 6.33 -16.90
CA THR A 382 -35.65 7.27 -15.81
C THR A 382 -35.00 6.63 -14.57
N TYR A 383 -35.06 5.31 -14.42
CA TYR A 383 -34.64 4.59 -13.22
C TYR A 383 -33.42 3.69 -13.49
N ASP A 384 -32.27 4.31 -13.77
CA ASP A 384 -30.98 3.62 -13.89
C ASP A 384 -30.21 3.57 -12.55
N VAL A 385 -29.28 2.63 -12.40
CA VAL A 385 -28.44 2.50 -11.19
C VAL A 385 -27.63 3.77 -10.94
N LYS A 386 -27.24 4.48 -12.00
CA LYS A 386 -26.48 5.74 -11.91
C LYS A 386 -27.26 6.82 -11.15
N ASN A 387 -28.54 7.01 -11.46
CA ASN A 387 -29.41 7.96 -10.75
C ASN A 387 -29.67 7.52 -9.32
N MET A 388 -29.89 6.21 -9.09
CA MET A 388 -30.04 5.65 -7.76
C MET A 388 -28.81 5.94 -6.88
N VAL A 389 -27.61 5.61 -7.35
CA VAL A 389 -26.34 5.84 -6.62
C VAL A 389 -26.16 7.32 -6.30
N LYS A 390 -26.49 8.21 -7.25
CA LYS A 390 -26.40 9.66 -7.06
C LYS A 390 -27.34 10.16 -5.95
N ASN A 391 -28.53 9.55 -5.84
CA ASN A 391 -29.55 9.92 -4.87
C ASN A 391 -29.38 9.24 -3.49
N MET A 392 -28.51 8.24 -3.37
CA MET A 392 -28.16 7.64 -2.07
C MET A 392 -27.52 8.66 -1.14
N LYS A 393 -27.83 8.60 0.15
CA LYS A 393 -27.17 9.41 1.17
C LYS A 393 -25.69 9.03 1.24
N ALA A 394 -24.83 10.03 1.44
CA ALA A 394 -23.39 9.82 1.55
C ALA A 394 -23.01 8.84 2.68
N VAL A 395 -23.75 8.89 3.80
CA VAL A 395 -23.58 7.97 4.94
C VAL A 395 -23.85 6.51 4.53
N ASP A 396 -24.93 6.25 3.82
CA ASP A 396 -25.29 4.89 3.39
C ASP A 396 -24.25 4.33 2.40
N ARG A 397 -23.76 5.18 1.48
CA ARG A 397 -22.67 4.81 0.57
C ARG A 397 -21.39 4.51 1.35
N ALA A 398 -21.05 5.33 2.35
CA ALA A 398 -19.87 5.11 3.19
C ALA A 398 -19.92 3.79 3.95
N VAL A 399 -21.07 3.43 4.53
CA VAL A 399 -21.27 2.14 5.20
C VAL A 399 -21.01 0.98 4.25
N VAL A 400 -21.61 0.97 3.05
CA VAL A 400 -21.37 -0.07 2.04
C VAL A 400 -19.90 -0.13 1.62
N GLY A 401 -19.27 1.03 1.41
CA GLY A 401 -17.86 1.11 1.06
C GLY A 401 -16.96 0.50 2.14
N LEU A 402 -17.25 0.76 3.41
CA LEU A 402 -16.55 0.17 4.56
C LEU A 402 -16.75 -1.34 4.64
N MET A 403 -17.99 -1.83 4.44
CA MET A 403 -18.28 -3.27 4.39
C MET A 403 -17.46 -3.97 3.31
N CYS A 404 -17.37 -3.39 2.11
CA CYS A 404 -16.56 -3.95 1.02
C CYS A 404 -15.08 -4.01 1.39
N LYS A 405 -14.54 -2.98 2.06
CA LYS A 405 -13.14 -2.97 2.53
C LYS A 405 -12.90 -4.08 3.56
N ASP A 406 -13.80 -4.23 4.52
CA ASP A 406 -13.71 -5.26 5.56
C ASP A 406 -13.73 -6.67 4.94
N ILE A 407 -14.65 -6.96 4.02
CA ILE A 407 -14.70 -8.28 3.36
C ILE A 407 -13.38 -8.60 2.65
N ILE A 408 -12.79 -7.63 1.95
CA ILE A 408 -11.51 -7.80 1.25
C ILE A 408 -10.36 -8.07 2.24
N ASP A 409 -10.30 -7.33 3.34
CA ASP A 409 -9.23 -7.48 4.34
C ASP A 409 -9.40 -8.72 5.20
N VAL A 410 -10.64 -9.13 5.52
CA VAL A 410 -10.91 -10.42 6.18
C VAL A 410 -10.44 -11.57 5.30
N GLY A 411 -10.64 -11.53 3.99
CA GLY A 411 -10.11 -12.58 3.11
C GLY A 411 -8.57 -12.66 3.11
N ARG A 412 -7.87 -11.53 3.24
CA ARG A 412 -6.41 -11.49 3.43
C ARG A 412 -5.99 -12.06 4.80
N PHE A 413 -6.74 -11.73 5.84
CA PHE A 413 -6.55 -12.27 7.19
C PHE A 413 -6.75 -13.79 7.23
N VAL A 414 -7.82 -14.30 6.63
CA VAL A 414 -8.09 -15.75 6.51
C VAL A 414 -6.95 -16.44 5.76
N TRP A 415 -6.47 -15.83 4.67
CA TRP A 415 -5.35 -16.37 3.91
C TRP A 415 -4.06 -16.47 4.75
N LEU A 416 -3.77 -15.46 5.58
CA LEU A 416 -2.62 -15.52 6.50
C LEU A 416 -2.76 -16.65 7.52
N LYS A 417 -3.96 -16.87 8.07
CA LYS A 417 -4.24 -18.00 8.98
C LYS A 417 -4.06 -19.35 8.29
N GLU A 418 -4.55 -19.50 7.07
CA GLU A 418 -4.41 -20.72 6.25
C GLU A 418 -2.93 -21.04 5.98
N HIS A 419 -2.07 -20.03 5.90
CA HIS A 419 -0.61 -20.19 5.74
C HIS A 419 0.13 -20.35 7.08
N GLY A 420 -0.60 -20.65 8.16
CA GLY A 420 -0.02 -21.06 9.45
C GLY A 420 0.48 -19.93 10.32
N LEU A 421 0.26 -18.67 9.95
CA LEU A 421 0.65 -17.52 10.78
C LEU A 421 -0.37 -17.28 11.89
N GLU A 422 0.14 -16.80 13.03
CA GLU A 422 -0.70 -16.16 14.04
C GLU A 422 -0.92 -14.72 13.59
N CYS A 423 -2.17 -14.26 13.48
CA CYS A 423 -2.46 -12.94 12.95
C CYS A 423 -3.71 -12.30 13.55
N GLU A 424 -3.76 -10.98 13.45
CA GLU A 424 -4.85 -10.10 13.83
C GLU A 424 -5.16 -9.10 12.73
N LEU A 425 -6.44 -8.71 12.63
CA LEU A 425 -6.92 -7.62 11.81
C LEU A 425 -7.59 -6.60 12.75
N VAL A 426 -7.04 -5.40 12.82
CA VAL A 426 -7.45 -4.38 13.80
C VAL A 426 -7.66 -3.01 13.17
N LYS A 427 -8.39 -2.13 13.86
CA LYS A 427 -8.41 -0.69 13.57
C LYS A 427 -7.27 -0.03 14.35
N TYR A 428 -6.17 0.30 13.67
CA TYR A 428 -4.95 0.79 14.35
C TYR A 428 -4.98 2.30 14.63
N VAL A 429 -5.87 3.06 13.99
CA VAL A 429 -6.11 4.47 14.34
C VAL A 429 -7.60 4.81 14.24
N PRO A 430 -8.07 5.84 14.95
CA PRO A 430 -9.43 6.33 14.77
C PRO A 430 -9.69 6.84 13.35
N SER A 431 -10.94 6.74 12.89
CA SER A 431 -11.36 7.14 11.53
C SER A 431 -11.15 8.63 11.23
N ASN A 432 -11.17 9.49 12.25
CA ASN A 432 -10.89 10.93 12.12
C ASN A 432 -9.39 11.24 11.85
N ILE A 433 -8.49 10.30 12.17
CA ILE A 433 -7.05 10.38 11.83
C ILE A 433 -6.83 9.91 10.40
N SER A 434 -7.41 8.76 10.05
CA SER A 434 -7.37 8.20 8.71
C SER A 434 -8.60 7.32 8.48
N PRO A 435 -9.35 7.47 7.38
CA PRO A 435 -10.37 6.50 6.99
C PRO A 435 -9.76 5.16 6.52
N GLU A 436 -8.45 5.15 6.22
CA GLU A 436 -7.66 3.97 5.89
C GLU A 436 -6.94 3.51 7.16
N ASN A 437 -7.68 2.82 8.04
CA ASN A 437 -7.26 2.50 9.39
C ASN A 437 -7.23 1.00 9.71
N ARG A 438 -7.23 0.12 8.71
CA ARG A 438 -7.07 -1.32 8.89
C ARG A 438 -5.58 -1.69 8.93
N LEU A 439 -5.21 -2.57 9.85
CA LEU A 439 -3.87 -3.11 9.98
C LEU A 439 -3.94 -4.63 10.09
N LEU A 440 -3.22 -5.31 9.21
CA LEU A 440 -2.95 -6.74 9.31
C LEU A 440 -1.62 -6.91 10.04
N VAL A 441 -1.65 -7.57 11.19
CA VAL A 441 -0.44 -7.95 11.94
C VAL A 441 -0.34 -9.45 11.97
N ALA A 442 0.84 -10.01 11.73
CA ALA A 442 1.06 -11.45 11.81
C ALA A 442 2.47 -11.81 12.26
N ARG A 443 2.65 -13.01 12.81
CA ARG A 443 3.94 -13.58 13.20
C ARG A 443 3.99 -15.08 12.96
N GLN A 444 5.20 -15.63 12.85
CA GLN A 444 5.37 -17.09 12.84
C GLN A 444 4.94 -17.67 14.20
N LYS A 445 4.17 -18.77 14.18
CA LYS A 445 3.88 -19.53 15.40
C LYS A 445 5.21 -20.02 15.99
N SER A 446 5.39 -19.77 17.29
CA SER A 446 6.59 -20.19 18.03
C SER A 446 6.65 -21.70 18.22
#